data_AF-A0A7S0ASC4-F1
#
_entry.id   AF-A0A7S0ASC4-F1
#
_cell.length_a   1.000
_cell.length_b   1.000
_cell.length_c   1.000
_cell.angle_alpha   90.00
_cell.angle_beta   90.00
_cell.angle_gamma   90.00
#
_symmetry.space_group_name_H-M   'P 1'
#
loop_
_entity.id
_entity.type
_entity.pdbx_description
1 polymer ?
#
loop_
_entity_poly.entity_id
_entity_poly.type
_entity_poly.pdbx_seq_one_letter_code
_entity_poly.pdbx_strand_id
1 'polypeptide(L)'
;QHLIFRLLSWLTMAALVPSLLAAAHLFVAASAFNTAPSAKVPTSNRRDALQRVGLGILGGAGILLPQPSPAAAAAADEEEMIDVYFGCGCFWHVQHEFVVAEQRILGRSEDDLTARAGYAGGRAKDDLVCYHNARGVGDYGTLGHAEVVALSIPPSSFPAFAEEYFKLFDDKGDRPDQFGDRGPEYRNLVGLPGGAKGPYGKQLVSASMVQGDKLDFAIGKGDDRDARAVSFVMDTAEFPLHVAERY
;
A
#
# COMPACT_ATOMS: atom_id res chain seq x y z
N GLN A 1 61.53 41.51 -14.27
CA GLN A 1 62.62 42.05 -13.41
C GLN A 1 61.97 42.72 -12.21
N HIS A 2 62.42 42.37 -10.99
CA HIS A 2 62.11 42.97 -9.68
C HIS A 2 60.70 42.73 -9.10
N LEU A 3 60.48 42.41 -7.83
CA LEU A 3 61.35 41.94 -6.75
C LEU A 3 60.42 41.37 -5.66
N ILE A 4 60.81 40.25 -5.07
CA ILE A 4 60.34 39.66 -3.81
C ILE A 4 60.61 40.63 -2.65
N PHE A 5 59.88 40.56 -1.53
CA PHE A 5 60.34 40.66 -0.12
C PHE A 5 59.09 40.61 0.80
N ARG A 6 58.87 39.51 1.55
CA ARG A 6 59.13 39.32 3.00
C ARG A 6 57.99 39.82 3.91
N LEU A 7 57.68 39.27 5.09
CA LEU A 7 57.91 38.03 5.85
C LEU A 7 57.31 38.30 7.27
N LEU A 8 57.02 37.25 8.05
CA LEU A 8 56.64 37.19 9.48
C LEU A 8 55.18 37.54 9.84
N SER A 9 54.34 36.61 10.32
CA SER A 9 54.42 35.78 11.56
C SER A 9 54.25 36.62 12.83
N TRP A 10 53.28 36.22 13.69
CA TRP A 10 53.34 35.97 15.15
C TRP A 10 51.97 35.36 15.53
N LEU A 11 51.84 34.07 15.88
CA LEU A 11 52.00 33.45 17.20
C LEU A 11 51.07 34.03 18.30
N THR A 12 50.02 33.32 18.73
CA THR A 12 49.96 32.55 20.00
C THR A 12 48.54 32.20 20.50
N MET A 13 48.41 30.93 20.91
CA MET A 13 47.68 30.34 22.06
C MET A 13 46.14 30.54 22.19
N ALA A 14 45.28 29.53 22.12
CA ALA A 14 45.15 28.23 22.81
C ALA A 14 44.49 28.28 24.22
N ALA A 15 43.37 27.54 24.29
CA ALA A 15 42.79 26.78 25.42
C ALA A 15 41.87 27.46 26.44
N LEU A 16 40.65 26.92 26.63
CA LEU A 16 40.22 26.17 27.84
C LEU A 16 38.69 25.95 27.92
N VAL A 17 38.25 24.71 27.72
CA VAL A 17 37.02 24.07 28.27
C VAL A 17 37.45 22.62 28.51
N PRO A 18 37.29 21.98 29.71
CA PRO A 18 35.98 21.70 30.31
C PRO A 18 35.94 21.67 31.86
N SER A 19 34.72 21.61 32.42
CA SER A 19 34.51 21.08 33.78
C SER A 19 33.19 20.32 33.88
N LEU A 20 33.32 19.19 34.56
CA LEU A 20 32.38 18.11 34.76
C LEU A 20 31.70 18.25 36.15
N LEU A 21 30.65 17.45 36.33
CA LEU A 21 30.09 16.92 37.59
C LEU A 21 29.14 17.82 38.42
N ALA A 22 27.88 17.38 38.53
CA ALA A 22 27.32 16.88 39.80
C ALA A 22 25.97 16.16 39.57
N ALA A 23 25.78 15.05 40.30
CA ALA A 23 24.65 14.13 40.30
C ALA A 23 23.75 14.33 41.54
N ALA A 24 22.48 13.91 41.47
CA ALA A 24 21.64 13.35 42.57
C ALA A 24 20.23 13.05 42.00
N HIS A 25 19.82 11.79 41.82
CA HIS A 25 19.24 10.81 42.78
C HIS A 25 17.75 10.99 43.14
N LEU A 26 17.03 9.90 42.88
CA LEU A 26 15.85 9.33 43.56
C LEU A 26 14.48 10.02 43.39
N PHE A 27 13.50 9.28 42.84
CA PHE A 27 12.48 8.64 43.68
C PHE A 27 11.77 7.49 42.95
N VAL A 28 11.57 6.41 43.71
CA VAL A 28 10.83 5.19 43.40
C VAL A 28 9.33 5.45 43.55
N ALA A 29 8.51 4.90 42.64
CA ALA A 29 7.14 4.49 42.97
C ALA A 29 6.75 3.28 42.10
N ALA A 30 6.79 2.11 42.72
CA ALA A 30 6.10 0.92 42.25
C ALA A 30 4.60 1.09 42.53
N SER A 31 3.76 0.75 41.56
CA SER A 31 2.35 0.47 41.80
C SER A 31 1.98 -0.80 41.06
N ALA A 32 1.99 -1.89 41.83
CA ALA A 32 1.28 -3.11 41.51
C ALA A 32 -0.23 -2.85 41.64
N PHE A 33 -1.01 -3.24 40.64
CA PHE A 33 -2.44 -3.49 40.82
C PHE A 33 -2.85 -4.75 40.07
N ASN A 34 -3.13 -5.77 40.88
CA ASN A 34 -4.11 -6.83 40.78
C ASN A 34 -4.56 -7.33 39.39
N THR A 35 -4.21 -8.59 39.18
CA THR A 35 -4.95 -9.60 38.43
C THR A 35 -6.45 -9.64 38.78
N ALA A 36 -7.30 -9.65 37.75
CA ALA A 36 -8.60 -10.31 37.79
C ALA A 36 -8.83 -11.04 36.45
N PRO A 37 -9.36 -12.27 36.45
CA PRO A 37 -9.48 -13.09 35.25
C PRO A 37 -10.71 -12.65 34.44
N SER A 38 -10.51 -12.31 33.16
CA SER A 38 -11.63 -12.12 32.24
C SER A 38 -12.12 -13.47 31.72
N ALA A 39 -13.42 -13.68 31.86
CA ALA A 39 -14.14 -14.92 31.64
C ALA A 39 -14.05 -15.43 30.18
N LYS A 40 -13.93 -16.76 30.05
CA LYS A 40 -14.21 -17.47 28.80
C LYS A 40 -15.70 -17.37 28.49
N VAL A 41 -16.04 -16.83 27.32
CA VAL A 41 -17.40 -16.76 26.77
C VAL A 41 -17.45 -17.66 25.52
N PRO A 42 -18.56 -18.39 25.28
CA PRO A 42 -18.51 -19.75 24.78
C PRO A 42 -18.40 -19.87 23.26
N THR A 43 -17.76 -20.97 22.86
CA THR A 43 -17.76 -21.56 21.53
C THR A 43 -19.17 -21.82 21.01
N SER A 44 -19.52 -21.26 19.85
CA SER A 44 -20.66 -21.70 19.05
C SER A 44 -20.14 -22.24 17.71
N ASN A 45 -19.97 -23.58 17.65
CA ASN A 45 -19.84 -24.31 16.41
C ASN A 45 -21.12 -24.12 15.60
N ARG A 46 -21.03 -23.39 14.48
CA ARG A 46 -22.10 -23.31 13.47
C ARG A 46 -21.75 -24.14 12.24
N ARG A 47 -21.34 -25.39 12.47
CA ARG A 47 -21.59 -26.48 11.53
C ARG A 47 -22.89 -27.11 11.98
N ASP A 48 -23.97 -26.79 11.27
CA ASP A 48 -25.19 -27.60 11.11
C ASP A 48 -26.35 -26.69 10.71
N ALA A 49 -26.42 -26.40 9.42
CA ALA A 49 -27.68 -26.06 8.79
C ALA A 49 -27.66 -26.63 7.38
N LEU A 50 -28.66 -27.49 7.11
CA LEU A 50 -29.03 -28.10 5.83
C LEU A 50 -28.54 -29.53 5.59
N GLN A 51 -29.12 -30.44 6.36
CA GLN A 51 -29.51 -31.77 5.88
C GLN A 51 -31.04 -31.86 5.80
N ARG A 52 -31.52 -32.47 4.70
CA ARG A 52 -32.84 -33.12 4.49
C ARG A 52 -34.00 -32.30 3.90
N VAL A 53 -34.08 -32.35 2.57
CA VAL A 53 -35.30 -32.66 1.79
C VAL A 53 -34.77 -33.49 0.61
N GLY A 54 -35.28 -34.63 0.16
CA GLY A 54 -36.42 -35.47 0.45
C GLY A 54 -36.43 -36.47 -0.71
N LEU A 55 -36.24 -37.75 -0.43
CA LEU A 55 -36.18 -38.83 -1.42
C LEU A 55 -37.61 -39.11 -1.94
N GLY A 56 -37.83 -39.14 -3.25
CA GLY A 56 -39.15 -39.45 -3.79
C GLY A 56 -39.24 -39.66 -5.30
N ILE A 57 -39.28 -40.94 -5.68
CA ILE A 57 -39.98 -41.55 -6.83
C ILE A 57 -39.22 -41.70 -8.17
N LEU A 58 -39.07 -42.99 -8.51
CA LEU A 58 -38.68 -43.59 -9.79
C LEU A 58 -39.75 -43.36 -10.88
N GLY A 59 -39.31 -42.97 -12.07
CA GLY A 59 -40.11 -42.99 -13.29
C GLY A 59 -39.25 -42.62 -14.49
N GLY A 60 -38.87 -43.60 -15.31
CA GLY A 60 -37.94 -43.42 -16.43
C GLY A 60 -38.57 -42.70 -17.63
N ALA A 61 -37.77 -41.85 -18.29
CA ALA A 61 -37.63 -41.70 -19.74
C ALA A 61 -36.83 -40.41 -20.06
N GLY A 62 -35.72 -40.54 -20.79
CA GLY A 62 -35.03 -39.43 -21.46
C GLY A 62 -34.04 -38.63 -20.60
N ILE A 63 -32.76 -38.99 -20.64
CA ILE A 63 -31.68 -38.06 -20.22
C ILE A 63 -31.55 -36.99 -21.31
N LEU A 64 -32.35 -35.94 -21.20
CA LEU A 64 -32.08 -34.67 -21.87
C LEU A 64 -31.17 -33.90 -20.91
N LEU A 65 -29.85 -33.92 -21.19
CA LEU A 65 -28.92 -33.05 -20.48
C LEU A 65 -29.38 -31.60 -20.70
N PRO A 66 -29.67 -30.81 -19.65
CA PRO A 66 -29.90 -29.38 -19.82
C PRO A 66 -28.61 -28.78 -20.39
N GLN A 67 -28.63 -28.44 -21.67
CA GLN A 67 -27.61 -27.62 -22.27
C GLN A 67 -27.62 -26.28 -21.51
N PRO A 68 -26.48 -25.84 -20.95
CA PRO A 68 -26.41 -24.50 -20.39
C PRO A 68 -26.76 -23.53 -21.52
N SER A 69 -27.86 -22.80 -21.33
CA SER A 69 -28.21 -21.71 -22.25
C SER A 69 -27.03 -20.75 -22.30
N PRO A 70 -26.54 -20.35 -23.49
CA PRO A 70 -25.47 -19.35 -23.61
C PRO A 70 -25.86 -17.99 -23.01
N ALA A 71 -27.14 -17.80 -22.68
CA ALA A 71 -27.67 -16.61 -22.02
C ALA A 71 -27.19 -16.39 -20.58
N ALA A 72 -26.59 -17.39 -19.91
CA ALA A 72 -26.04 -17.21 -18.56
C ALA A 72 -24.59 -16.68 -18.56
N ALA A 73 -23.91 -16.69 -19.71
CA ALA A 73 -22.55 -16.14 -19.85
C ALA A 73 -22.55 -14.69 -20.37
N ALA A 74 -23.72 -14.17 -20.77
CA ALA A 74 -23.88 -12.85 -21.40
C ALA A 74 -24.47 -11.79 -20.45
N ALA A 75 -24.38 -12.02 -19.14
CA ALA A 75 -24.77 -11.08 -18.09
C ALA A 75 -23.69 -10.99 -17.01
N ALA A 76 -22.42 -10.98 -17.44
CA ALA A 76 -21.48 -10.14 -16.73
C ALA A 76 -21.94 -8.72 -17.05
N ASP A 77 -22.70 -8.11 -16.13
CA ASP A 77 -22.91 -6.67 -16.17
C ASP A 77 -21.54 -6.04 -16.46
N GLU A 78 -21.41 -5.25 -17.52
CA GLU A 78 -20.18 -4.50 -17.79
C GLU A 78 -20.02 -3.50 -16.64
N GLU A 79 -19.42 -3.96 -15.54
CA GLU A 79 -19.15 -3.14 -14.38
C GLU A 79 -18.29 -1.96 -14.83
N GLU A 80 -18.70 -0.75 -14.48
CA GLU A 80 -17.87 0.42 -14.71
C GLU A 80 -16.54 0.22 -13.96
N MET A 81 -15.46 0.18 -14.74
CA MET A 81 -14.11 -0.07 -14.23
C MET A 81 -13.74 1.04 -13.25
N ILE A 82 -13.02 0.65 -12.20
CA ILE A 82 -12.47 1.60 -11.23
C ILE A 82 -10.98 1.74 -11.41
N ASP A 83 -10.53 2.98 -11.25
CA ASP A 83 -9.12 3.29 -11.22
C ASP A 83 -8.65 3.37 -9.76
N VAL A 84 -7.67 2.51 -9.44
CA VAL A 84 -7.04 2.41 -8.13
C VAL A 84 -5.53 2.45 -8.30
N TYR A 85 -4.78 2.74 -7.24
CA TYR A 85 -3.33 2.58 -7.25
C TYR A 85 -2.80 2.04 -5.93
N PHE A 86 -1.65 1.37 -6.00
CA PHE A 86 -0.99 0.73 -4.87
C PHE A 86 0.49 1.12 -4.84
N GLY A 87 0.96 1.63 -3.70
CA GLY A 87 2.36 1.96 -3.41
C GLY A 87 2.93 1.04 -2.33
N CYS A 88 4.10 0.46 -2.60
CA CYS A 88 4.81 -0.48 -1.73
C CYS A 88 6.31 -0.51 -2.09
N GLY A 89 6.98 0.64 -1.95
CA GLY A 89 8.38 0.75 -2.40
C GLY A 89 8.52 0.97 -3.89
N CYS A 90 9.61 0.46 -4.46
CA CYS A 90 9.96 0.64 -5.86
C CYS A 90 8.89 0.05 -6.78
N PHE A 91 8.27 0.90 -7.60
CA PHE A 91 7.15 0.48 -8.45
C PHE A 91 7.51 -0.57 -9.51
N TRP A 92 8.80 -0.88 -9.75
CA TRP A 92 9.22 -1.87 -10.75
C TRP A 92 8.78 -3.27 -10.34
N HIS A 93 9.03 -3.66 -9.08
CA HIS A 93 8.59 -4.96 -8.60
C HIS A 93 7.08 -4.97 -8.40
N VAL A 94 6.50 -3.87 -7.91
CA VAL A 94 5.05 -3.76 -7.70
C VAL A 94 4.31 -3.90 -9.03
N GLN A 95 4.83 -3.32 -10.12
CA GLN A 95 4.19 -3.40 -11.43
C GLN A 95 4.25 -4.82 -11.98
N HIS A 96 5.38 -5.51 -11.80
CA HIS A 96 5.49 -6.93 -12.17
C HIS A 96 4.41 -7.77 -11.48
N GLU A 97 4.28 -7.63 -10.16
CA GLU A 97 3.30 -8.40 -9.39
C GLU A 97 1.86 -8.13 -9.83
N PHE A 98 1.52 -6.87 -10.14
CA PHE A 98 0.18 -6.55 -10.64
C PHE A 98 -0.07 -6.95 -12.09
N VAL A 99 0.95 -6.95 -12.95
CA VAL A 99 0.82 -7.53 -14.30
C VAL A 99 0.49 -9.02 -14.20
N VAL A 100 1.21 -9.76 -13.35
CA VAL A 100 0.93 -11.19 -13.11
C VAL A 100 -0.47 -11.38 -12.50
N ALA A 101 -0.88 -10.49 -11.60
CA ALA A 101 -2.22 -10.50 -11.02
C ALA A 101 -3.31 -10.27 -12.07
N GLU A 102 -3.15 -9.30 -12.98
CA GLU A 102 -4.10 -9.05 -14.06
C GLU A 102 -4.26 -10.26 -14.98
N GLN A 103 -3.15 -10.89 -15.36
CA GLN A 103 -3.17 -12.11 -16.18
C GLN A 103 -3.89 -13.26 -15.45
N ARG A 104 -3.63 -13.44 -14.16
CA ARG A 104 -4.17 -14.56 -13.38
C ARG A 104 -5.61 -14.36 -12.92
N ILE A 105 -5.97 -13.16 -12.48
CA ILE A 105 -7.28 -12.83 -11.87
C ILE A 105 -8.28 -12.47 -12.97
N LEU A 106 -7.85 -11.68 -13.96
CA LEU A 106 -8.74 -11.16 -15.02
C LEU A 106 -8.57 -11.87 -16.36
N GLY A 107 -7.54 -12.72 -16.52
CA GLY A 107 -7.29 -13.41 -17.78
C GLY A 107 -6.80 -12.49 -18.90
N ARG A 108 -6.26 -11.31 -18.55
CA ARG A 108 -5.81 -10.31 -19.54
C ARG A 108 -4.62 -10.81 -20.34
N SER A 109 -4.61 -10.49 -21.64
CA SER A 109 -3.43 -10.64 -22.49
C SER A 109 -2.47 -9.47 -22.29
N GLU A 110 -1.25 -9.55 -22.83
CA GLU A 110 -0.27 -8.46 -22.74
C GLU A 110 -0.80 -7.13 -23.29
N ASP A 111 -1.63 -7.17 -24.33
CA ASP A 111 -2.22 -5.99 -24.96
C ASP A 111 -3.35 -5.36 -24.12
N ASP A 112 -3.90 -6.10 -23.16
CA ASP A 112 -5.03 -5.67 -22.32
C ASP A 112 -4.59 -5.19 -20.92
N LEU A 113 -3.29 -5.22 -20.62
CA LEU A 113 -2.76 -4.87 -19.30
C LEU A 113 -2.96 -3.38 -18.97
N THR A 114 -3.47 -3.10 -17.78
CA THR A 114 -3.71 -1.74 -17.29
C THR A 114 -2.70 -1.28 -16.24
N ALA A 115 -1.90 -2.18 -15.69
CA ALA A 115 -0.86 -1.88 -14.71
C ALA A 115 0.13 -0.85 -15.25
N ARG A 116 0.16 0.35 -14.66
CA ARG A 116 1.08 1.43 -15.02
C ARG A 116 1.78 1.97 -13.79
N ALA A 117 3.11 2.00 -13.85
CA ALA A 117 3.93 2.74 -12.90
C ALA A 117 3.60 4.24 -12.96
N GLY A 118 3.62 4.90 -11.81
CA GLY A 118 3.33 6.32 -11.71
C GLY A 118 3.62 6.90 -10.33
N TYR A 119 3.21 8.16 -10.17
CA TYR A 119 3.45 8.98 -8.99
C TYR A 119 2.11 9.49 -8.46
N ALA A 120 1.84 9.28 -7.17
CA ALA A 120 0.60 9.72 -6.55
C ALA A 120 0.81 10.10 -5.08
N GLY A 121 -0.23 10.67 -4.46
CA GLY A 121 -0.21 10.99 -3.04
C GLY A 121 0.61 12.22 -2.64
N GLY A 122 1.08 13.03 -3.59
CA GLY A 122 1.64 14.36 -3.33
C GLY A 122 0.55 15.43 -3.32
N ARG A 123 0.77 16.57 -2.66
CA ARG A 123 -0.14 17.73 -2.72
C ARG A 123 0.19 18.71 -3.84
N ALA A 124 1.38 18.63 -4.42
CA ALA A 124 1.75 19.51 -5.50
C ALA A 124 0.78 19.34 -6.68
N LYS A 125 0.23 20.45 -7.16
CA LYS A 125 -0.67 20.47 -8.33
C LYS A 125 0.09 20.86 -9.58
N ASP A 126 1.32 20.36 -9.71
CA ASP A 126 2.12 20.62 -10.91
C ASP A 126 1.61 19.72 -12.04
N ASP A 127 1.54 20.28 -13.26
CA ASP A 127 1.17 19.52 -14.45
C ASP A 127 2.35 18.62 -14.90
N LEU A 128 3.57 18.94 -14.45
CA LEU A 128 4.77 18.20 -14.76
C LEU A 128 5.31 17.46 -13.52
N VAL A 129 5.14 16.14 -13.53
CA VAL A 129 5.73 15.22 -12.55
C VAL A 129 6.68 14.29 -13.30
N CYS A 130 7.93 14.26 -12.87
CA CYS A 130 9.03 13.55 -13.50
C CYS A 130 9.77 12.70 -12.48
N TYR A 131 10.35 11.62 -12.97
CA TYR A 131 11.38 10.89 -12.27
C TYR A 131 12.58 11.77 -11.94
N HIS A 132 13.41 11.31 -11.00
CA HIS A 132 14.63 11.97 -10.59
C HIS A 132 15.48 12.36 -11.81
N ASN A 133 15.80 13.65 -11.89
CA ASN A 133 16.59 14.20 -12.97
C ASN A 133 17.62 15.19 -12.44
N ALA A 134 18.74 15.32 -13.14
CA ALA A 134 19.86 16.16 -12.72
C ALA A 134 19.52 17.66 -12.57
N ARG A 135 18.38 18.10 -13.11
CA ARG A 135 17.91 19.48 -13.04
C ARG A 135 16.90 19.71 -11.92
N GLY A 136 16.40 18.67 -11.26
CA GLY A 136 15.36 18.75 -10.23
C GLY A 136 14.04 19.32 -10.73
N VAL A 137 13.77 19.26 -12.05
CA VAL A 137 12.54 19.81 -12.63
C VAL A 137 11.43 18.78 -12.50
N GLY A 138 10.32 19.16 -11.87
CA GLY A 138 9.16 18.28 -11.71
C GLY A 138 9.44 17.03 -10.87
N ASP A 139 10.51 17.00 -10.08
CA ASP A 139 10.94 15.80 -9.33
C ASP A 139 9.82 15.31 -8.39
N TYR A 140 9.30 14.11 -8.65
CA TYR A 140 8.11 13.59 -7.98
C TYR A 140 8.27 13.48 -6.46
N GLY A 141 9.47 13.11 -5.98
CA GLY A 141 9.79 13.03 -4.56
C GLY A 141 9.76 14.40 -3.88
N THR A 142 10.33 15.41 -4.52
CA THR A 142 10.28 16.81 -4.05
C THR A 142 8.86 17.37 -4.06
N LEU A 143 8.05 16.95 -5.03
CA LEU A 143 6.62 17.27 -5.13
C LEU A 143 5.75 16.46 -4.14
N GLY A 144 6.36 15.55 -3.37
CA GLY A 144 5.72 14.80 -2.28
C GLY A 144 4.96 13.55 -2.74
N HIS A 145 5.05 13.19 -4.02
CA HIS A 145 4.47 11.95 -4.51
C HIS A 145 5.27 10.73 -4.01
N ALA A 146 4.63 9.57 -4.10
CA ALA A 146 5.27 8.27 -3.96
C ALA A 146 5.13 7.47 -5.24
N GLU A 147 6.03 6.53 -5.43
CA GLU A 147 5.94 5.50 -6.46
C GLU A 147 4.72 4.61 -6.19
N VAL A 148 3.88 4.47 -7.20
CA VAL A 148 2.67 3.64 -7.18
C VAL A 148 2.50 2.90 -8.49
N VAL A 149 1.65 1.88 -8.47
CA VAL A 149 1.15 1.21 -9.67
C VAL A 149 -0.35 1.39 -9.72
N ALA A 150 -0.82 2.01 -10.80
CA ALA A 150 -2.24 2.17 -11.07
C ALA A 150 -2.78 1.00 -11.89
N LEU A 151 -4.05 0.68 -11.64
CA LEU A 151 -4.81 -0.38 -12.29
C LEU A 151 -6.21 0.13 -12.61
N SER A 152 -6.75 -0.33 -13.73
CA SER A 152 -8.18 -0.19 -14.03
C SER A 152 -8.80 -1.57 -13.98
N ILE A 153 -9.66 -1.83 -12.98
CA ILE A 153 -10.19 -3.17 -12.68
C ILE A 153 -11.70 -3.15 -12.46
N PRO A 154 -12.41 -4.29 -12.64
CA PRO A 154 -13.80 -4.39 -12.23
C PRO A 154 -13.91 -4.23 -10.71
N PRO A 155 -14.87 -3.43 -10.19
CA PRO A 155 -15.15 -3.32 -8.76
C PRO A 155 -15.21 -4.65 -8.00
N SER A 156 -15.80 -5.69 -8.59
CA SER A 156 -15.91 -7.02 -7.98
C SER A 156 -14.57 -7.73 -7.77
N SER A 157 -13.54 -7.35 -8.52
CA SER A 157 -12.19 -7.92 -8.43
C SER A 157 -11.29 -7.21 -7.41
N PHE A 158 -11.68 -6.02 -6.92
CA PHE A 158 -10.87 -5.21 -6.02
C PHE A 158 -10.36 -5.99 -4.78
N PRO A 159 -11.17 -6.80 -4.07
CA PRO A 159 -10.67 -7.57 -2.93
C PRO A 159 -9.49 -8.48 -3.29
N ALA A 160 -9.53 -9.13 -4.46
CA ALA A 160 -8.46 -10.02 -4.89
C ALA A 160 -7.16 -9.26 -5.19
N PHE A 161 -7.24 -8.10 -5.83
CA PHE A 161 -6.07 -7.24 -6.05
C PHE A 161 -5.52 -6.65 -4.74
N ALA A 162 -6.39 -6.27 -3.80
CA ALA A 162 -5.98 -5.84 -2.47
C ALA A 162 -5.25 -6.96 -1.72
N GLU A 163 -5.68 -8.22 -1.86
CA GLU A 163 -4.93 -9.35 -1.30
C GLU A 163 -3.53 -9.51 -1.92
N GLU A 164 -3.37 -9.29 -3.23
CA GLU A 164 -2.03 -9.30 -3.86
C GLU A 164 -1.13 -8.21 -3.28
N TYR A 165 -1.67 -7.01 -3.03
CA TYR A 165 -0.94 -5.95 -2.35
C TYR A 165 -0.42 -6.39 -0.97
N PHE A 166 -1.26 -7.03 -0.14
CA PHE A 166 -0.87 -7.46 1.20
C PHE A 166 0.10 -8.66 1.22
N LYS A 167 0.21 -9.42 0.13
CA LYS A 167 1.23 -10.47 -0.01
C LYS A 167 2.65 -9.92 -0.17
N LEU A 168 2.79 -8.65 -0.61
CA LEU A 168 4.09 -8.00 -0.76
C LEU A 168 4.78 -7.75 0.59
N PHE A 169 4.03 -7.67 1.67
CA PHE A 169 4.55 -7.40 3.01
C PHE A 169 4.91 -8.70 3.73
N ASP A 170 5.99 -8.68 4.51
CA ASP A 170 6.31 -9.76 5.45
C ASP A 170 5.40 -9.71 6.70
N ASP A 171 5.57 -10.66 7.62
CA ASP A 171 4.78 -10.75 8.86
C ASP A 171 4.98 -9.57 9.83
N LYS A 172 5.96 -8.70 9.56
CA LYS A 172 6.23 -7.48 10.33
C LYS A 172 5.70 -6.21 9.63
N GLY A 173 5.07 -6.36 8.47
CA GLY A 173 4.61 -5.24 7.65
C GLY A 173 5.75 -4.54 6.91
N ASP A 174 6.91 -5.17 6.77
CA ASP A 174 8.03 -4.64 5.99
C ASP A 174 7.83 -4.98 4.50
N ARG A 175 8.07 -3.99 3.64
CA ARG A 175 8.08 -4.17 2.18
C ARG A 175 9.36 -4.89 1.70
N PRO A 176 9.40 -5.49 0.50
CA PRO A 176 10.54 -6.27 0.03
C PRO A 176 11.86 -5.49 -0.02
N ASP A 177 11.79 -4.20 -0.31
CA ASP A 177 12.91 -3.27 -0.47
C ASP A 177 13.14 -2.37 0.74
N GLN A 178 12.49 -2.64 1.90
CA GLN A 178 12.39 -1.75 3.06
C GLN A 178 13.74 -1.17 3.54
N PHE A 179 14.83 -1.91 3.36
CA PHE A 179 16.17 -1.51 3.79
C PHE A 179 17.04 -0.88 2.68
N GLY A 180 16.66 -1.05 1.41
CA GLY A 180 17.32 -0.49 0.24
C GLY A 180 16.73 0.88 -0.11
N ASP A 181 15.47 0.88 -0.53
CA ASP A 181 14.78 2.08 -1.02
C ASP A 181 14.07 2.78 0.14
N ARG A 182 14.55 3.99 0.45
CA ARG A 182 14.18 4.73 1.66
C ARG A 182 13.80 6.15 1.33
N GLY A 183 12.66 6.57 1.86
CA GLY A 183 12.16 7.92 1.68
C GLY A 183 10.65 7.93 1.61
N PRO A 184 10.03 9.11 1.78
CA PRO A 184 8.59 9.25 1.62
C PRO A 184 8.12 8.81 0.22
N GLU A 185 8.99 8.89 -0.78
CA GLU A 185 8.73 8.45 -2.15
C GLU A 185 8.45 6.93 -2.29
N TYR A 186 8.84 6.13 -1.30
CA TYR A 186 8.65 4.68 -1.25
C TYR A 186 7.59 4.24 -0.24
N ARG A 187 6.88 5.18 0.41
CA ARG A 187 5.90 4.88 1.46
C ARG A 187 4.78 3.98 0.95
N ASN A 188 4.11 3.29 1.87
CA ASN A 188 2.98 2.45 1.51
C ASN A 188 1.71 3.30 1.41
N LEU A 189 0.97 3.18 0.31
CA LEU A 189 -0.31 3.86 0.13
C LEU A 189 -1.24 3.09 -0.80
N VAL A 190 -2.54 3.35 -0.70
CA VAL A 190 -3.56 2.83 -1.62
C VAL A 190 -4.49 3.97 -2.01
N GLY A 191 -4.64 4.19 -3.31
CA GLY A 191 -5.59 5.14 -3.88
C GLY A 191 -6.91 4.47 -4.17
N LEU A 192 -7.98 4.97 -3.56
CA LEU A 192 -9.34 4.49 -3.77
C LEU A 192 -10.28 5.64 -4.19
N PRO A 193 -11.26 5.40 -5.08
CA PRO A 193 -12.37 6.33 -5.29
C PRO A 193 -13.09 6.64 -3.96
N GLY A 194 -13.08 7.91 -3.55
CA GLY A 194 -13.66 8.37 -2.26
C GLY A 194 -12.81 8.05 -1.03
N GLY A 195 -11.57 7.58 -1.23
CA GLY A 195 -10.60 7.27 -0.18
C GLY A 195 -11.11 6.26 0.86
N ALA A 196 -10.67 6.41 2.11
CA ALA A 196 -11.02 5.50 3.20
C ALA A 196 -12.51 5.44 3.52
N LYS A 197 -13.26 6.50 3.21
CA LYS A 197 -14.71 6.60 3.42
C LYS A 197 -15.52 6.12 2.22
N GLY A 198 -14.84 5.88 1.10
CA GLY A 198 -15.43 5.38 -0.13
C GLY A 198 -15.90 3.94 -0.04
N PRO A 199 -16.54 3.43 -1.10
CA PRO A 199 -17.12 2.09 -1.12
C PRO A 199 -16.08 0.96 -0.94
N TYR A 200 -14.82 1.20 -1.27
CA TYR A 200 -13.75 0.20 -1.25
C TYR A 200 -12.95 0.15 0.05
N GLY A 201 -13.06 1.15 0.94
CA GLY A 201 -12.28 1.20 2.19
C GLY A 201 -12.50 -0.01 3.10
N LYS A 202 -13.75 -0.48 3.22
CA LYS A 202 -14.08 -1.69 3.99
C LYS A 202 -13.54 -2.97 3.34
N GLN A 203 -13.52 -3.02 2.01
CA GLN A 203 -13.01 -4.17 1.26
C GLN A 203 -11.48 -4.27 1.43
N LEU A 204 -10.78 -3.14 1.43
CA LEU A 204 -9.33 -3.08 1.69
C LEU A 204 -8.98 -3.66 3.06
N VAL A 205 -9.69 -3.22 4.11
CA VAL A 205 -9.50 -3.75 5.48
C VAL A 205 -9.81 -5.24 5.53
N SER A 206 -10.88 -5.68 4.88
CA SER A 206 -11.26 -7.10 4.85
C SER A 206 -10.20 -7.97 4.17
N ALA A 207 -9.63 -7.51 3.05
CA ALA A 207 -8.53 -8.18 2.36
C ALA A 207 -7.26 -8.23 3.23
N SER A 208 -6.98 -7.18 4.00
CA SER A 208 -5.86 -7.17 4.95
C SER A 208 -6.01 -8.25 6.02
N MET A 209 -7.20 -8.38 6.60
CA MET A 209 -7.49 -9.42 7.60
C MET A 209 -7.31 -10.83 7.04
N VAL A 210 -7.66 -11.08 5.76
CA VAL A 210 -7.43 -12.37 5.09
C VAL A 210 -5.93 -12.67 4.96
N GLN A 211 -5.11 -11.64 4.75
CA GLN A 211 -3.66 -11.76 4.57
C GLN A 211 -2.86 -11.56 5.87
N GLY A 212 -3.51 -11.68 7.04
CA GLY A 212 -2.86 -11.69 8.34
C GLY A 212 -2.73 -10.32 9.02
N ASP A 213 -3.43 -9.29 8.53
CA ASP A 213 -3.53 -7.96 9.15
C ASP A 213 -2.16 -7.33 9.43
N LYS A 214 -1.28 -7.39 8.43
CA LYS A 214 0.14 -6.98 8.51
C LYS A 214 0.34 -5.47 8.60
N LEU A 215 -0.68 -4.68 8.31
CA LEU A 215 -0.60 -3.23 8.16
C LEU A 215 -1.70 -2.52 8.94
N ASP A 216 -1.32 -1.41 9.57
CA ASP A 216 -2.26 -0.38 10.02
C ASP A 216 -2.68 0.51 8.84
N PHE A 217 -3.84 1.15 8.96
CA PHE A 217 -4.35 2.11 7.96
C PHE A 217 -4.48 3.52 8.53
N ALA A 218 -4.04 4.50 7.75
CA ALA A 218 -4.24 5.91 8.05
C ALA A 218 -4.93 6.62 6.88
N ILE A 219 -5.71 7.65 7.16
CA ILE A 219 -6.23 8.53 6.10
C ILE A 219 -5.07 9.34 5.54
N GLY A 220 -4.85 9.24 4.23
CA GLY A 220 -3.84 10.01 3.53
C GLY A 220 -4.20 11.49 3.44
N LYS A 221 -3.20 12.36 3.56
CA LYS A 221 -3.33 13.84 3.46
C LYS A 221 -2.36 14.45 2.46
N GLY A 222 -1.59 13.59 1.79
CA GLY A 222 -0.56 13.94 0.85
C GLY A 222 0.76 14.33 1.51
N ASP A 223 1.85 14.14 0.78
CA ASP A 223 3.22 14.32 1.27
C ASP A 223 3.45 13.59 2.61
N ASP A 224 2.76 12.45 2.78
CA ASP A 224 2.82 11.65 3.99
C ASP A 224 4.24 11.08 4.17
N ARG A 225 4.64 10.91 5.43
CA ARG A 225 5.94 10.32 5.73
C ARG A 225 5.98 8.84 5.33
N ASP A 226 7.18 8.31 5.16
CA ASP A 226 7.35 6.85 5.20
C ASP A 226 7.11 6.35 6.63
N ALA A 227 6.16 5.43 6.78
CA ALA A 227 5.73 4.90 8.06
C ALA A 227 5.68 3.38 7.98
N ARG A 228 6.51 2.74 8.82
CA ARG A 228 6.61 1.29 8.87
C ARG A 228 5.26 0.67 9.22
N ALA A 229 4.89 -0.39 8.50
CA ALA A 229 3.65 -1.13 8.67
C ALA A 229 2.38 -0.25 8.66
N VAL A 230 2.39 0.90 7.97
CA VAL A 230 1.21 1.75 7.78
C VAL A 230 1.01 1.97 6.29
N SER A 231 -0.21 1.75 5.80
CA SER A 231 -0.63 2.15 4.46
C SER A 231 -1.59 3.34 4.51
N PHE A 232 -1.25 4.40 3.78
CA PHE A 232 -2.07 5.61 3.68
C PHE A 232 -3.16 5.43 2.61
N VAL A 233 -4.42 5.54 3.00
CA VAL A 233 -5.55 5.44 2.08
C VAL A 233 -5.85 6.83 1.52
N MET A 234 -5.57 7.01 0.24
CA MET A 234 -5.73 8.26 -0.49
C MET A 234 -7.08 8.29 -1.23
N ASP A 235 -7.71 9.46 -1.30
CA ASP A 235 -8.79 9.70 -2.25
C ASP A 235 -8.20 10.02 -3.63
N THR A 236 -8.53 9.22 -4.65
CA THR A 236 -7.99 9.40 -6.01
C THR A 236 -8.44 10.70 -6.66
N ALA A 237 -9.54 11.31 -6.22
CA ALA A 237 -9.98 12.61 -6.71
C ALA A 237 -9.13 13.76 -6.14
N GLU A 238 -8.60 13.61 -4.92
CA GLU A 238 -7.75 14.61 -4.27
C GLU A 238 -6.27 14.41 -4.60
N PHE A 239 -5.86 13.16 -4.76
CA PHE A 239 -4.48 12.74 -5.01
C PHE A 239 -4.42 11.91 -6.30
N PRO A 240 -4.52 12.58 -7.48
CA PRO A 240 -4.54 11.89 -8.76
C PRO A 240 -3.21 11.20 -9.06
N LEU A 241 -3.28 10.24 -9.98
CA LEU A 241 -2.12 9.59 -10.55
C LEU A 241 -1.45 10.48 -11.61
N HIS A 242 -0.13 10.51 -11.60
CA HIS A 242 0.69 10.97 -12.72
C HIS A 242 1.46 9.77 -13.27
N VAL A 243 1.21 9.38 -14.53
CA VAL A 243 1.88 8.20 -15.13
C VAL A 243 3.36 8.49 -15.31
N ALA A 244 4.21 7.52 -14.95
CA ALA A 244 5.65 7.61 -15.08
C ALA A 244 6.11 7.61 -16.55
N GLU A 245 7.35 8.00 -16.79
CA GLU A 245 7.93 8.08 -18.13
C GLU A 245 8.03 6.72 -18.82
N ARG A 246 8.00 6.75 -20.16
CA ARG A 246 8.30 5.59 -21.00
C ARG A 246 9.79 5.59 -21.35
N TYR A 247 10.57 4.77 -20.63
CA TYR A 247 12.00 4.57 -20.90
C TYR A 247 12.28 3.39 -21.83
#